data_AF-K7FGA4-F1
#
_entry.id   AF-K7FGA4-F1
#
_cell.length_a   1.000
_cell.length_b   1.000
_cell.length_c   1.000
_cell.angle_alpha   90.00
_cell.angle_beta   90.00
_cell.angle_gamma   90.00
#
_symmetry.space_group_name_H-M   'P 1'
#
loop_
_entity.id
_entity.type
_entity.pdbx_description
1 polymer ?
#
loop_
_entity_poly.entity_id
_entity_poly.type
_entity_poly.pdbx_seq_one_letter_code
_entity_poly.pdbx_strand_id
1 'polypeptide(L)'
;MAEYTRGNVYQAAFDPKAYLEYFKFGEGSVGDEYLNFALKHYCKAFASGDMKGDTLIDIGSGPTIYQLLSACENFKEIVASDYTDRNRQELEKWLKKEPGAFDWTPVVKYVCELEGDR
;
A
#
# COMPACT_ATOMS: atom_id res chain seq x y z
N MET A 1 -11.76 30.10 6.10
CA MET A 1 -11.19 29.10 7.04
C MET A 1 -11.51 27.74 6.44
N ALA A 2 -10.51 26.99 5.96
CA ALA A 2 -10.76 25.63 5.49
C ALA A 2 -11.16 24.76 6.68
N GLU A 3 -12.28 24.05 6.59
CA GLU A 3 -12.73 23.13 7.62
C GLU A 3 -11.81 21.91 7.62
N TYR A 4 -11.26 21.57 8.79
CA TYR A 4 -10.33 20.45 8.94
C TYR A 4 -11.09 19.12 8.98
N THR A 5 -10.69 18.17 8.14
CA THR A 5 -11.27 16.81 8.12
C THR A 5 -10.88 16.04 9.38
N ARG A 6 -11.86 15.77 10.25
CA ARG A 6 -11.67 14.99 11.47
C ARG A 6 -11.75 13.48 11.21
N GLY A 7 -11.20 12.66 12.11
CA GLY A 7 -11.20 11.20 11.98
C GLY A 7 -12.59 10.58 11.81
N ASN A 8 -13.62 11.10 12.50
CA ASN A 8 -15.00 10.63 12.32
C ASN A 8 -15.53 10.85 10.90
N VAL A 9 -15.05 11.87 10.18
CA VAL A 9 -15.39 12.10 8.77
C VAL A 9 -14.76 11.01 7.89
N TYR A 10 -13.51 10.61 8.15
CA TYR A 10 -12.90 9.47 7.45
C TYR A 10 -13.70 8.18 7.68
N GLN A 11 -14.02 7.87 8.95
CA GLN A 11 -14.81 6.69 9.28
C GLN A 11 -16.15 6.69 8.54
N ALA A 12 -16.85 7.82 8.49
CA ALA A 12 -18.19 7.92 7.90
C ALA A 12 -18.20 8.04 6.37
N ALA A 13 -17.22 8.74 5.76
CA ALA A 13 -17.31 9.16 4.36
C ALA A 13 -16.17 8.69 3.44
N PHE A 14 -15.04 8.19 3.96
CA PHE A 14 -13.94 7.74 3.10
C PHE A 14 -14.34 6.52 2.26
N ASP A 15 -14.18 6.61 0.94
CA ASP A 15 -14.42 5.51 0.00
C ASP A 15 -13.08 4.87 -0.40
N PRO A 16 -12.77 3.66 0.11
CA PRO A 16 -11.53 2.98 -0.21
C PRO A 16 -11.39 2.62 -1.68
N LYS A 17 -12.49 2.29 -2.36
CA LYS A 17 -12.46 1.86 -3.76
C LYS A 17 -12.18 3.05 -4.66
N ALA A 18 -12.89 4.16 -4.45
CA ALA A 18 -12.61 5.40 -5.17
C ALA A 18 -11.17 5.88 -4.95
N TYR A 19 -10.63 5.69 -3.74
CA TYR A 19 -9.23 5.98 -3.45
C TYR A 19 -8.27 5.04 -4.21
N LEU A 20 -8.55 3.74 -4.23
CA LEU A 20 -7.73 2.75 -4.94
C LEU A 20 -7.69 2.95 -6.47
N GLU A 21 -8.74 3.52 -7.05
CA GLU A 21 -8.75 3.88 -8.48
C GLU A 21 -7.61 4.84 -8.84
N TYR A 22 -7.15 5.68 -7.90
CA TYR A 22 -5.98 6.54 -8.10
C TYR A 22 -4.67 5.74 -8.23
N PHE A 23 -4.61 4.52 -7.68
CA PHE A 23 -3.43 3.66 -7.65
C PHE A 23 -3.44 2.57 -8.74
N LYS A 24 -4.23 2.75 -9.80
CA LYS A 24 -4.14 1.91 -11.00
C LYS A 24 -2.83 2.17 -11.72
N PHE A 25 -1.98 1.14 -11.75
CA PHE A 25 -0.63 1.22 -12.25
C PHE A 25 -0.57 1.00 -13.77
N GLY A 26 0.28 1.77 -14.45
CA GLY A 26 0.48 1.70 -15.90
C GLY A 26 -0.50 2.53 -16.75
N GLU A 27 -1.34 3.36 -16.12
CA GLU A 27 -2.28 4.24 -16.84
C GLU A 27 -1.70 5.64 -17.14
N GLY A 28 -0.47 5.95 -16.72
CA GLY A 28 0.15 7.26 -16.93
C GLY A 28 -0.53 8.39 -16.17
N SER A 29 -1.28 8.05 -15.11
CA SER A 29 -1.92 9.02 -14.22
C SER A 29 -0.92 9.59 -13.21
N VAL A 30 -1.30 10.68 -12.53
CA VAL A 30 -0.47 11.24 -11.43
C VAL A 30 -0.27 10.20 -10.30
N GLY A 31 -1.23 9.31 -10.09
CA GLY A 31 -1.10 8.23 -9.12
C GLY A 31 -0.16 7.12 -9.57
N ASP A 32 -0.11 6.83 -10.87
CA ASP A 32 0.87 5.93 -11.48
C ASP A 32 2.30 6.49 -11.34
N GLU A 33 2.50 7.78 -11.63
CA GLU A 33 3.79 8.46 -11.42
C GLU A 33 4.24 8.41 -9.95
N TYR A 34 3.31 8.66 -9.02
CA TYR A 34 3.56 8.56 -7.59
C TYR A 34 3.94 7.14 -7.18
N LEU A 35 3.22 6.11 -7.66
CA LEU A 35 3.54 4.71 -7.37
C LEU A 35 4.93 4.34 -7.88
N ASN A 36 5.24 4.70 -9.13
CA ASN A 36 6.57 4.47 -9.71
C ASN A 36 7.67 5.09 -8.85
N PHE A 37 7.47 6.33 -8.41
CA PHE A 37 8.40 7.01 -7.51
C PHE A 37 8.53 6.26 -6.17
N ALA A 38 7.41 5.98 -5.49
CA ALA A 38 7.40 5.39 -4.16
C ALA A 38 8.03 3.99 -4.15
N LEU A 39 7.65 3.13 -5.11
CA LEU A 39 8.13 1.75 -5.20
C LEU A 39 9.65 1.69 -5.41
N LYS A 40 10.22 2.53 -6.29
CA LYS A 40 11.68 2.63 -6.46
C LYS A 40 12.39 3.01 -5.18
N HIS A 41 11.81 3.94 -4.39
CA HIS A 41 12.41 4.39 -3.15
C HIS A 41 12.30 3.34 -2.04
N TYR A 42 11.16 2.63 -1.94
CA TYR A 42 11.02 1.51 -1.01
C TYR A 42 11.98 0.38 -1.36
N CYS A 43 12.04 -0.04 -2.63
CA CYS A 43 13.00 -1.04 -3.12
C CYS A 43 14.43 -0.65 -2.72
N LYS A 44 14.83 0.60 -2.95
CA LYS A 44 16.18 1.08 -2.60
C LYS A 44 16.42 1.11 -1.09
N ALA A 45 15.45 1.55 -0.30
CA ALA A 45 15.59 1.65 1.16
C ALA A 45 15.78 0.27 1.79
N PHE A 46 14.92 -0.70 1.42
CA PHE A 46 15.01 -2.07 1.92
C PHE A 46 16.17 -2.87 1.30
N ALA A 47 16.78 -2.40 0.19
CA ALA A 47 17.97 -3.00 -0.44
C ALA A 47 19.22 -2.92 0.41
N SER A 48 19.35 -1.86 1.21
CA SER A 48 20.53 -1.60 2.02
C SER A 48 20.88 -2.76 2.97
N GLY A 49 19.87 -3.56 3.35
CA GLY A 49 19.99 -4.56 4.41
C GLY A 49 20.01 -3.98 5.82
N ASP A 50 19.95 -2.65 5.94
CA ASP A 50 19.92 -1.92 7.21
C ASP A 50 18.52 -1.90 7.83
N MET A 51 17.47 -1.92 7.00
CA MET A 51 16.07 -1.94 7.42
C MET A 51 15.53 -3.37 7.47
N LYS A 52 15.76 -4.07 8.59
CA LYS A 52 15.33 -5.45 8.84
C LYS A 52 14.96 -5.68 10.31
N GLY A 53 14.16 -6.71 10.57
CA GLY A 53 13.77 -7.07 11.93
C GLY A 53 12.74 -8.20 11.97
N ASP A 54 12.20 -8.47 13.15
CA ASP A 54 11.15 -9.48 13.27
C ASP A 54 9.78 -8.92 12.88
N THR A 55 9.40 -7.75 13.40
CA THR A 55 8.07 -7.16 13.22
C THR A 55 8.15 -5.73 12.66
N LEU A 56 7.34 -5.43 11.65
CA LEU A 56 7.07 -4.09 11.14
C LEU A 56 5.60 -3.73 11.36
N ILE A 57 5.33 -2.50 11.83
CA ILE A 57 3.97 -1.97 11.96
C ILE A 57 3.82 -0.81 10.99
N ASP A 58 2.88 -0.95 10.05
CA ASP A 58 2.49 0.10 9.12
C ASP A 58 1.30 0.88 9.70
N ILE A 59 1.47 2.20 9.81
CA ILE A 59 0.53 3.10 10.48
C ILE A 59 -0.20 3.94 9.44
N GLY A 60 -1.52 3.77 9.35
CA GLY A 60 -2.32 4.45 8.33
C GLY A 60 -2.15 3.81 6.96
N SER A 61 -2.16 2.48 6.91
CA SER A 61 -2.02 1.68 5.69
C SER A 61 -3.05 2.04 4.62
N GLY A 62 -4.19 2.63 5.00
CA GLY A 62 -5.32 2.77 4.11
C GLY A 62 -5.77 1.39 3.58
N PRO A 63 -6.33 1.33 2.37
CA PRO A 63 -6.65 0.07 1.71
C PRO A 63 -5.48 -0.46 0.85
N THR A 64 -4.23 -0.05 1.11
CA THR A 64 -3.10 -0.30 0.20
C THR A 64 -2.03 -1.23 0.76
N ILE A 65 -1.33 -1.92 -0.15
CA ILE A 65 -0.20 -2.82 0.21
C ILE A 65 1.12 -2.44 -0.45
N TYR A 66 1.15 -1.50 -1.40
CA TYR A 66 2.33 -1.21 -2.23
C TYR A 66 3.57 -0.85 -1.39
N GLN A 67 3.34 -0.20 -0.25
CA GLN A 67 4.38 0.22 0.70
C GLN A 67 5.02 -0.95 1.47
N LEU A 68 4.38 -2.12 1.46
CA LEU A 68 4.82 -3.30 2.20
C LEU A 68 5.58 -4.30 1.33
N LEU A 69 5.51 -4.15 0.00
CA LEU A 69 6.00 -5.16 -0.94
C LEU A 69 7.51 -5.40 -0.81
N SER A 70 8.32 -4.35 -0.78
CA SER A 70 9.77 -4.51 -0.55
C SER A 70 10.14 -4.74 0.91
N ALA A 71 9.23 -4.47 1.85
CA ALA A 71 9.47 -4.70 3.26
C ALA A 71 9.33 -6.19 3.63
N CYS A 72 8.46 -6.96 2.96
CA CYS A 72 8.19 -8.34 3.34
C CYS A 72 9.38 -9.29 3.20
N GLU A 73 10.40 -8.92 2.41
CA GLU A 73 11.64 -9.68 2.30
C GLU A 73 12.53 -9.56 3.57
N ASN A 74 12.34 -8.51 4.37
CA ASN A 74 13.21 -8.18 5.49
C ASN A 74 12.55 -8.34 6.86
N PHE A 75 11.24 -8.58 6.93
CA PHE A 75 10.47 -8.69 8.16
C PHE A 75 9.62 -9.97 8.19
N LYS A 76 9.64 -10.68 9.32
CA LYS A 76 8.89 -11.93 9.49
C LYS A 76 7.39 -11.70 9.68
N GLU A 77 7.05 -10.60 10.32
CA GLU A 77 5.68 -10.20 10.62
C GLU A 77 5.46 -8.74 10.19
N ILE A 78 4.35 -8.51 9.48
CA ILE A 78 3.90 -7.17 9.12
C ILE A 78 2.49 -6.97 9.65
N VAL A 79 2.31 -5.92 10.45
CA VAL A 79 1.01 -5.49 10.96
C VAL A 79 0.59 -4.24 10.21
N ALA A 80 -0.40 -4.37 9.32
CA ALA A 80 -1.05 -3.23 8.68
C ALA A 80 -2.14 -2.67 9.59
N SER A 81 -2.18 -1.35 9.78
CA SER A 81 -3.13 -0.69 10.66
C SER A 81 -3.72 0.55 10.03
N ASP A 82 -5.03 0.74 10.18
CA ASP A 82 -5.71 1.93 9.70
C ASP A 82 -6.86 2.33 10.63
N TYR A 83 -7.14 3.63 10.71
CA TYR A 83 -8.23 4.15 11.50
C TYR A 83 -9.60 3.69 10.96
N THR A 84 -9.77 3.67 9.63
CA THR A 84 -11.06 3.44 9.00
C THR A 84 -11.35 1.95 8.84
N ASP A 85 -12.48 1.47 9.37
CA ASP A 85 -12.84 0.04 9.28
C ASP A 85 -12.91 -0.45 7.83
N ARG A 86 -13.43 0.39 6.93
CA ARG A 86 -13.58 0.06 5.50
C ARG A 86 -12.23 -0.15 4.81
N ASN A 87 -11.19 0.57 5.21
CA ASN A 87 -9.84 0.36 4.68
C ASN A 87 -9.30 -1.02 5.11
N ARG A 88 -9.44 -1.34 6.40
CA ARG A 88 -9.04 -2.66 6.94
C ARG A 88 -9.81 -3.80 6.28
N GLN A 89 -11.10 -3.61 5.97
CA GLN A 89 -11.89 -4.58 5.22
C GLN A 89 -11.37 -4.84 3.80
N GLU A 90 -10.93 -3.81 3.06
CA GLU A 90 -10.33 -4.03 1.74
C GLU A 90 -8.99 -4.78 1.81
N LEU A 91 -8.17 -4.51 2.84
CA LEU A 91 -6.96 -5.30 3.10
C LEU A 91 -7.30 -6.76 3.42
N GLU A 92 -8.32 -7.02 4.24
CA GLU A 92 -8.77 -8.37 4.55
C GLU A 92 -9.28 -9.12 3.31
N LYS A 93 -10.05 -8.45 2.44
CA LYS A 93 -10.52 -9.04 1.17
C LYS A 93 -9.35 -9.45 0.30
N TRP A 94 -8.34 -8.59 0.18
CA TRP A 94 -7.13 -8.91 -0.57
C TRP A 94 -6.38 -10.09 0.04
N LEU A 95 -6.19 -10.10 1.37
CA LEU A 95 -5.51 -11.18 2.08
C LEU A 95 -6.23 -12.54 1.93
N LYS A 96 -7.56 -12.53 1.95
CA LYS A 96 -8.42 -13.71 1.78
C LYS A 96 -8.64 -14.10 0.31
N LYS A 97 -8.10 -13.34 -0.65
CA LYS A 97 -8.29 -13.53 -2.09
C LYS A 97 -9.77 -13.53 -2.50
N GLU A 98 -10.56 -12.67 -1.87
CA GLU A 98 -11.99 -12.57 -2.14
C GLU A 98 -12.26 -11.95 -3.53
N PRO A 99 -13.33 -12.37 -4.22
CA PRO A 99 -13.77 -11.71 -5.45
C PRO A 99 -13.99 -10.21 -5.24
N GLY A 100 -13.46 -9.39 -6.15
CA GLY A 100 -13.59 -7.93 -6.07
C GLY A 100 -12.59 -7.24 -5.16
N ALA A 101 -11.61 -7.96 -4.59
CA ALA A 101 -10.40 -7.36 -4.05
C ALA A 101 -9.65 -6.60 -5.16
N PHE A 102 -8.96 -5.52 -4.78
CA PHE A 102 -8.18 -4.73 -5.73
C PHE A 102 -7.03 -5.54 -6.32
N ASP A 103 -6.84 -5.44 -7.63
CA ASP A 103 -5.80 -6.17 -8.32
C ASP A 103 -4.45 -5.44 -8.22
N TRP A 104 -3.67 -5.85 -7.22
CA TRP A 104 -2.29 -5.37 -7.04
C TRP A 104 -1.27 -6.07 -7.97
N THR A 105 -1.68 -7.00 -8.84
CA THR A 105 -0.76 -7.79 -9.68
C THR A 105 0.19 -6.94 -10.51
N PRO A 106 -0.24 -5.85 -11.20
CA PRO A 106 0.68 -5.02 -11.97
C PRO A 106 1.77 -4.37 -11.09
N VAL A 107 1.38 -3.89 -9.91
CA VAL A 107 2.29 -3.28 -8.93
C VAL A 107 3.27 -4.31 -8.38
N VAL A 108 2.79 -5.51 -8.01
CA VAL A 108 3.64 -6.60 -7.51
C VAL A 108 4.67 -7.02 -8.56
N LYS A 109 4.25 -7.20 -9.82
CA LYS A 109 5.17 -7.53 -10.92
C LYS A 109 6.27 -6.48 -11.06
N TYR A 110 5.90 -5.20 -11.02
CA TYR A 110 6.85 -4.12 -11.13
C TYR A 110 7.87 -4.11 -9.97
N VAL A 111 7.44 -4.38 -8.74
CA VAL A 111 8.36 -4.51 -7.59
C VAL A 111 9.30 -5.70 -7.79
N CYS A 112 8.80 -6.86 -8.23
CA CYS A 112 9.64 -8.01 -8.52
C CYS A 112 10.70 -7.73 -9.60
N GLU A 113 10.36 -6.95 -10.63
CA GLU A 113 11.32 -6.49 -11.65
C GLU A 113 12.40 -5.59 -11.03
N LEU A 114 12.00 -4.60 -10.23
CA LEU A 114 12.93 -3.71 -9.53
C LEU A 114 13.88 -4.45 -8.56
N GLU A 115 13.41 -5.52 -7.94
CA GLU A 115 14.18 -6.33 -7.00
C GLU A 115 15.06 -7.37 -7.72
N GLY A 116 14.64 -7.85 -8.88
CA GLY A 116 15.40 -8.77 -9.74
C GLY A 116 16.54 -8.09 -10.52
N ASP A 117 16.43 -6.79 -10.77
CA ASP A 117 17.50 -5.95 -11.33
C ASP A 117 18.60 -5.58 -10.30
N ARG A 118 18.65 -6.26 -9.14
CA ARG A 118 19.70 -6.08 -8.12
C ARG A 118 20.95 -6.93 -8.35
#